data_AF-A0A6I9MYL9-F1
#
_entry.id   AF-A0A6I9MYL9-F1
#
_cell.length_a   1.000
_cell.length_b   1.000
_cell.length_c   1.000
_cell.angle_alpha   90.00
_cell.angle_beta   90.00
_cell.angle_gamma   90.00
#
_symmetry.space_group_name_H-M   'P 1'
#
loop_
_entity.id
_entity.type
_entity.pdbx_description
1 polymer ?
#
loop_
_entity_poly.entity_id
_entity_poly.type
_entity_poly.pdbx_seq_one_letter_code
_entity_poly.pdbx_strand_id
1 'polypeptide(L)'
;MQPGTHVWPHTGPTNCRLRMHLGLVIPKQGCRIRCTDITREWEEGKVLIFDDSFEHEVWQDADSYRLIFIVDVWHPELTAQQRQTLSPI
;
A
#
# COMPACT_ATOMS: atom_id res chain seq x y z
N MET A 1 0.30 -9.19 8.53
CA MET A 1 0.97 -8.31 9.51
C MET A 1 0.43 -8.65 10.88
N GLN A 2 1.30 -8.84 11.88
CA GLN A 2 0.93 -9.28 13.24
C GLN A 2 0.69 -8.07 14.17
N PRO A 3 -0.06 -8.25 15.28
CA PRO A 3 -0.23 -7.22 16.32
C PRO A 3 1.09 -6.57 16.76
N GLY A 4 1.05 -5.28 17.09
CA GLY A 4 2.20 -4.49 17.56
C GLY A 4 3.21 -4.12 16.48
N THR A 5 2.88 -4.30 15.19
CA THR A 5 3.78 -3.92 14.10
C THR A 5 3.62 -2.43 13.77
N HIS A 6 4.74 -1.71 13.73
CA HIS A 6 4.84 -0.37 13.19
C HIS A 6 5.89 -0.37 12.07
N VAL A 7 5.49 0.05 10.87
CA VAL A 7 6.40 0.28 9.75
C VAL A 7 6.65 1.77 9.68
N TRP A 8 7.92 2.17 9.91
CA TRP A 8 8.36 3.56 9.89
C TRP A 8 7.99 4.29 8.59
N PRO A 9 7.90 5.63 8.62
CA PRO A 9 7.75 6.42 7.41
C PRO A 9 8.83 6.08 6.39
N HIS A 10 8.42 5.72 5.18
CA HIS A 10 9.32 5.37 4.09
C HIS A 10 8.68 5.67 2.74
N THR A 11 9.49 5.60 1.69
CA THR A 11 9.06 5.75 0.31
C THR A 11 9.39 4.50 -0.49
N GLY A 12 8.57 4.24 -1.50
CA GLY A 12 8.86 3.29 -2.55
C GLY A 12 10.02 3.79 -3.43
N PRO A 13 10.73 2.87 -4.10
CA PRO A 13 11.89 3.18 -4.93
C PRO A 13 11.55 3.87 -6.27
N THR A 14 10.28 3.95 -6.67
CA THR A 14 9.88 4.51 -7.96
C THR A 14 8.50 5.12 -7.93
N ASN A 15 8.30 6.17 -8.72
CA ASN A 15 6.99 6.73 -9.07
C ASN A 15 6.35 6.05 -10.30
N CYS A 16 6.99 5.01 -10.85
CA CYS A 16 6.49 4.32 -12.03
C CYS A 16 5.36 3.32 -11.73
N ARG A 17 4.98 3.15 -10.46
CA ARG A 17 3.90 2.24 -10.06
C ARG A 17 2.88 2.92 -9.17
N LEU A 18 1.66 2.41 -9.21
CA LEU A 18 0.68 2.59 -8.15
C LEU A 18 0.50 1.25 -7.42
N ARG A 19 0.29 1.31 -6.11
CA ARG A 19 0.13 0.13 -5.27
C ARG A 19 -1.33 -0.03 -4.86
N MET A 20 -1.90 -1.18 -5.20
CA MET A 20 -3.22 -1.60 -4.77
C MET A 20 -3.13 -2.52 -3.56
N HIS A 21 -3.92 -2.24 -2.53
CA HIS A 21 -4.13 -3.10 -1.36
C HIS A 21 -5.57 -3.59 -1.34
N LEU A 22 -5.78 -4.87 -1.58
CA LEU A 22 -7.07 -5.54 -1.36
C LEU A 22 -7.13 -6.09 0.07
N GLY A 23 -8.14 -5.70 0.85
CA GLY A 23 -8.36 -6.25 2.18
C GLY A 23 -8.85 -7.70 2.12
N LEU A 24 -8.13 -8.63 2.77
CA LEU A 24 -8.51 -10.05 2.83
C LEU A 24 -9.03 -10.45 4.21
N VAL A 25 -8.28 -10.12 5.26
CA VAL A 25 -8.66 -10.32 6.67
C VAL A 25 -8.29 -9.06 7.41
N ILE A 26 -9.29 -8.26 7.81
CA ILE A 26 -9.07 -6.95 8.42
C ILE A 26 -9.74 -6.89 9.79
N PRO A 27 -8.98 -6.76 10.88
CA PRO A 27 -9.54 -6.47 12.19
C PRO A 27 -10.39 -5.20 12.18
N LYS A 28 -11.48 -5.17 12.97
CA LYS A 28 -12.45 -4.06 12.99
C LYS A 28 -11.86 -2.69 13.33
N GLN A 29 -10.73 -2.65 14.04
CA GLN A 29 -10.07 -1.43 14.48
C GLN A 29 -8.56 -1.70 14.66
N GLY A 30 -7.76 -0.63 14.68
CA GLY A 30 -6.32 -0.70 14.99
C GLY A 30 -5.42 -0.94 13.76
N CYS A 31 -5.97 -1.04 12.56
CA CYS A 31 -5.20 -1.23 11.33
C CYS A 31 -5.32 0.00 10.43
N ARG A 32 -4.23 0.77 10.28
CA ARG A 32 -4.25 1.99 9.45
C ARG A 32 -2.99 2.16 8.61
N ILE A 33 -3.15 2.86 7.50
CA ILE A 33 -2.07 3.35 6.64
C ILE A 33 -2.22 4.86 6.47
N ARG A 34 -1.10 5.58 6.57
CA ARG A 34 -0.99 6.98 6.18
C ARG A 34 -0.18 7.04 4.90
N CYS A 35 -0.65 7.82 3.92
CA CYS A 35 0.14 8.25 2.77
C CYS A 35 0.02 9.78 2.71
N THR A 36 1.14 10.48 2.69
CA THR A 36 1.21 11.93 2.91
C THR A 36 0.51 12.35 4.22
N ASP A 37 -0.50 13.19 4.11
CA ASP A 37 -1.37 13.75 5.15
C ASP A 37 -2.69 12.97 5.32
N ILE A 38 -2.94 11.97 4.47
CA ILE A 38 -4.20 11.23 4.46
C ILE A 38 -4.02 9.86 5.12
N THR A 39 -4.77 9.64 6.20
CA THR A 39 -4.86 8.33 6.85
C THR A 39 -6.14 7.61 6.41
N ARG A 40 -6.02 6.31 6.18
CA ARG A 40 -7.10 5.41 5.80
C ARG A 40 -6.97 4.07 6.51
N GLU A 41 -8.08 3.35 6.57
CA GLU A 41 -8.16 1.98 7.03
C GLU A 41 -8.50 1.07 5.84
N TRP A 42 -8.23 -0.22 5.96
CA TRP A 42 -8.63 -1.21 4.97
C TRP A 42 -10.03 -1.72 5.27
N GLU A 43 -10.72 -2.19 4.23
CA GLU A 43 -11.98 -2.91 4.36
C GLU A 43 -11.87 -4.25 3.61
N GLU A 44 -12.42 -5.32 4.19
CA GLU A 44 -12.44 -6.63 3.53
C GLU A 44 -13.21 -6.57 2.20
N GLY A 45 -12.61 -7.13 1.14
CA GLY A 45 -13.17 -7.11 -0.20
C GLY A 45 -13.11 -5.75 -0.92
N LYS A 46 -12.47 -4.74 -0.34
CA LYS A 46 -12.27 -3.42 -0.97
C LYS A 46 -10.80 -3.18 -1.31
N VAL A 47 -10.59 -2.39 -2.35
CA VAL A 47 -9.27 -1.98 -2.82
C VAL A 47 -9.00 -0.55 -2.40
N LEU A 48 -7.89 -0.34 -1.71
CA LEU A 48 -7.26 0.96 -1.52
C LEU A 48 -6.12 1.08 -2.53
N ILE A 49 -6.06 2.20 -3.25
CA ILE A 49 -4.99 2.49 -4.20
C ILE A 49 -4.25 3.74 -3.71
N PHE A 50 -2.93 3.67 -3.67
CA PHE A 50 -2.08 4.81 -3.36
C PHE A 50 -0.78 4.72 -4.16
N ASP A 51 -0.14 5.86 -4.35
CA ASP A 51 1.21 5.93 -4.89
C ASP A 51 2.20 5.74 -3.73
N ASP A 52 2.92 4.61 -3.72
CA ASP A 52 3.85 4.29 -2.66
C ASP A 52 5.18 5.06 -2.76
N SER A 53 5.40 5.84 -3.83
CA SER A 53 6.56 6.73 -3.94
C SER A 53 6.48 7.93 -2.98
N PHE A 54 5.27 8.29 -2.54
CA PHE A 54 5.09 9.24 -1.45
C PHE A 54 5.40 8.59 -0.10
N GLU A 55 5.79 9.43 0.87
CA GLU A 55 6.01 8.95 2.24
C GLU A 55 4.73 8.31 2.76
N HIS A 56 4.86 7.06 3.23
CA HIS A 56 3.78 6.32 3.84
C HIS A 56 4.25 5.54 5.06
N GLU A 57 3.30 5.27 5.95
CA GLU A 57 3.52 4.70 7.28
C GLU A 57 2.36 3.77 7.65
N VAL A 58 2.65 2.67 8.36
CA VAL A 58 1.66 1.62 8.64
C VAL A 58 1.69 1.22 10.11
N TRP A 59 0.51 1.06 10.70
CA TRP A 59 0.33 0.58 12.07
C TRP A 59 -0.61 -0.62 12.12
N GLN A 60 -0.27 -1.58 12.98
CA GLN A 60 -1.07 -2.75 13.31
C GLN A 60 -1.23 -2.84 14.83
N ASP A 61 -2.10 -2.00 15.37
CA ASP A 61 -2.42 -1.89 16.80
C ASP A 61 -3.61 -2.80 17.21
N ALA A 62 -4.10 -3.64 16.28
CA ALA A 62 -5.17 -4.61 16.54
C ALA A 62 -4.66 -5.84 17.30
N ASP A 63 -5.57 -6.54 18.00
CA ASP A 63 -5.26 -7.75 18.77
C ASP A 63 -5.16 -9.04 17.91
N SER A 64 -5.41 -8.93 16.61
CA SER A 64 -5.30 -10.04 15.66
C SER A 64 -4.57 -9.63 14.38
N TYR A 65 -4.17 -10.63 13.58
CA TYR A 65 -3.43 -10.39 12.35
C TYR A 65 -4.28 -9.68 11.29
N ARG A 66 -3.63 -8.87 10.46
CA ARG A 66 -4.19 -8.30 9.23
C ARG A 66 -3.57 -8.96 8.01
N LEU A 67 -4.39 -9.38 7.06
CA LEU A 67 -3.97 -9.89 5.76
C LEU A 67 -4.51 -9.00 4.65
N ILE A 68 -3.62 -8.58 3.76
CA ILE A 68 -3.94 -7.83 2.54
C ILE A 68 -3.27 -8.53 1.35
N PHE A 69 -3.83 -8.35 0.17
CA PHE A 69 -3.20 -8.72 -1.09
C PHE A 69 -2.68 -7.47 -1.79
N ILE A 70 -1.39 -7.44 -2.09
CA ILE A 70 -0.72 -6.32 -2.73
C ILE A 70 -0.61 -6.59 -4.22
N VAL A 71 -1.04 -5.64 -5.04
CA VAL A 71 -0.92 -5.68 -6.50
C VAL A 71 -0.32 -4.35 -6.97
N ASP A 72 0.90 -4.41 -7.48
CA ASP A 72 1.54 -3.25 -8.10
C ASP A 72 1.12 -3.17 -9.57
N VAL A 73 0.74 -1.98 -10.02
CA VAL A 73 0.40 -1.68 -11.42
C VAL A 73 1.24 -0.54 -11.94
N TRP A 74 1.51 -0.51 -13.25
CA TRP A 74 2.17 0.65 -13.87
C TRP A 74 1.37 1.93 -13.63
N HIS A 75 2.07 3.04 -13.37
CA HIS A 75 1.45 4.36 -13.38
C HIS A 75 0.71 4.54 -14.72
N PRO A 76 -0.57 4.98 -14.70
CA PRO A 76 -1.44 4.93 -15.87
C PRO A 76 -0.89 5.75 -17.05
N GLU A 77 -0.15 6.82 -16.76
CA GLU A 77 0.45 7.70 -17.76
C GLU A 77 1.73 7.17 -18.41
N LEU A 78 2.30 6.06 -17.91
CA LEU A 78 3.40 5.41 -18.62
C LEU A 78 2.91 4.83 -19.93
N THR A 79 3.53 5.26 -21.02
CA THR A 79 3.29 4.75 -22.38
C THR A 79 3.67 3.28 -22.50
N ALA A 80 3.14 2.59 -23.52
CA ALA A 80 3.50 1.21 -23.80
C ALA A 80 5.01 1.02 -24.01
N GLN A 81 5.67 1.96 -24.70
CA GLN A 81 7.11 1.94 -24.93
C GLN A 81 7.89 2.07 -23.61
N GLN A 82 7.50 3.00 -22.72
CA GLN A 82 8.15 3.15 -21.42
C GLN A 82 8.03 1.86 -20.58
N ARG A 83 6.84 1.25 -20.51
CA ARG A 83 6.62 -0.01 -19.76
C ARG A 83 7.49 -1.17 -20.26
N GLN A 84 7.89 -1.16 -21.54
CA GLN A 84 8.74 -2.19 -22.14
C GLN A 84 10.24 -1.91 -22.01
N THR A 85 10.64 -0.67 -21.74
CA THR A 85 12.04 -0.22 -21.81
C THR A 85 12.62 0.24 -20.48
N LEU A 86 11.80 0.59 -19.50
CA LEU A 86 12.25 0.88 -18.14
C LEU A 86 12.91 -0.36 -17.53
N SER A 87 14.04 -0.16 -16.85
CA SER A 87 14.75 -1.24 -16.17
C SER A 87 13.96 -1.72 -14.94
N PRO A 88 14.00 -3.03 -14.62
CA PRO A 88 13.45 -3.54 -13.37
C PRO A 88 14.14 -2.90 -12.16
N ILE A 89 13.39 -2.76 -11.08
CA ILE A 89 13.86 -2.25 -9.79
C ILE A 89 13.35 -3.11 -8.64
#